data_AF-A0A9D9QGN9-F1
#
_entry.id   AF-A0A9D9QGN9-F1
#
_cell.length_a   1.000
_cell.length_b   1.000
_cell.length_c   1.000
_cell.angle_alpha   90.00
_cell.angle_beta   90.00
_cell.angle_gamma   90.00
#
_symmetry.space_group_name_H-M   'P 1'
#
loop_
_entity.id
_entity.type
_entity.pdbx_description
1 polymer ?
#
loop_
_entity_poly.entity_id
_entity_poly.type
_entity_poly.pdbx_seq_one_letter_code
_entity_poly.pdbx_strand_id
1 'polypeptide(L)'
;QSNMEIPVKGFDGCPVEGYQEAVSAAPMPDRIRMFMMPVKQSFTPEVEVEGRWLKATPDEVPDMSAVAYWFSREVNEVLDVPVGIVYCAYGGSRVEGWLPEEVLRGYGTENLDHDHIMQMGRYGRPFMMYNAMLHPLMGYTIKGFLWYQGCSNVGFDEQFVPRMTDMVRIFRAGFGDTQGLLPFYQVEIAPYVYDADASDSESRAARLRAAQHACDDAIPNLATVVTNDLVAPYEKTNIHPARKRPIGERLAWLALNRTYGFSRIACDSPRAVALTLEDGAACIRLEHAERALNRTFEVEGLEMRGRGGAWYPVTSISFNGDTMRLRSEHVAVPAEVRYGWGDFKPGNLANRYGLPLVPFWLKIERQQQ
;
A
#
# COMPACT_ATOMS: atom_id res chain seq x y z
N GLN A 1 4.34 -5.24 -7.96
CA GLN A 1 5.83 -5.22 -8.04
C GLN A 1 6.45 -6.33 -7.19
N SER A 2 7.75 -6.27 -6.90
CA SER A 2 8.52 -7.27 -6.13
C SER A 2 7.95 -7.60 -4.74
N ASN A 3 7.33 -6.66 -4.04
CA ASN A 3 6.63 -6.92 -2.77
C ASN A 3 5.29 -7.68 -2.93
N MET A 4 4.64 -7.62 -4.10
CA MET A 4 3.54 -8.53 -4.48
C MET A 4 4.08 -9.88 -4.99
N GLU A 5 5.22 -9.85 -5.68
CA GLU A 5 5.85 -11.02 -6.30
C GLU A 5 6.51 -11.97 -5.30
N ILE A 6 7.05 -11.43 -4.20
CA ILE A 6 7.81 -12.23 -3.24
C ILE A 6 7.01 -13.46 -2.80
N PRO A 7 7.54 -14.66 -3.05
CA PRO A 7 6.81 -15.88 -2.81
C PRO A 7 6.83 -16.23 -1.33
N VAL A 8 6.01 -17.19 -0.90
CA VAL A 8 5.99 -17.68 0.50
C VAL A 8 7.37 -18.14 0.97
N LYS A 9 8.20 -18.71 0.09
CA LYS A 9 9.59 -19.08 0.39
C LYS A 9 10.57 -17.91 0.51
N GLY A 10 10.14 -16.69 0.19
CA GLY A 10 10.98 -15.49 0.17
C GLY A 10 11.88 -15.39 -1.06
N PHE A 11 12.67 -14.32 -1.09
CA PHE A 11 13.81 -14.17 -2.00
C PHE A 11 15.13 -14.41 -1.26
N ASP A 12 16.23 -14.50 -1.99
CA ASP A 12 17.57 -14.56 -1.39
C ASP A 12 17.80 -13.36 -0.44
N GLY A 13 18.12 -13.66 0.82
CA GLY A 13 18.33 -12.64 1.87
C GLY A 13 17.06 -11.92 2.34
N CYS A 14 15.88 -12.25 1.81
CA CYS A 14 14.60 -11.65 2.16
C CYS A 14 13.62 -12.73 2.63
N PRO A 15 13.74 -13.21 3.87
CA PRO A 15 12.86 -14.25 4.39
C PRO A 15 11.42 -13.75 4.49
N VAL A 16 10.46 -14.67 4.44
CA VAL A 16 9.05 -14.39 4.74
C VAL A 16 8.65 -15.13 6.00
N GLU A 17 8.13 -14.39 6.98
CA GLU A 17 7.61 -14.98 8.22
C GLU A 17 6.39 -15.86 7.92
N GLY A 18 6.28 -16.98 8.64
CA GLY A 18 5.17 -17.93 8.46
C GLY A 18 5.39 -18.97 7.35
N TYR A 19 6.57 -19.04 6.71
CA TYR A 19 6.89 -20.08 5.72
C TYR A 19 6.56 -21.50 6.22
N GLN A 20 7.06 -21.85 7.41
CA GLN A 20 6.87 -23.20 7.96
C GLN A 20 5.38 -23.51 8.19
N GLU A 21 4.61 -22.54 8.69
CA GLU A 21 3.17 -22.68 8.88
C GLU A 21 2.45 -22.85 7.53
N ALA A 22 2.82 -22.06 6.53
CA ALA A 22 2.19 -22.12 5.21
C ALA A 22 2.39 -23.48 4.52
N VAL A 23 3.59 -24.05 4.63
CA VAL A 23 3.95 -25.33 3.99
C VAL A 23 3.46 -26.55 4.78
N SER A 24 3.39 -26.44 6.11
CA SER A 24 2.89 -27.53 6.97
C SER A 24 1.37 -27.53 7.17
N ALA A 25 0.66 -26.53 6.66
CA ALA A 25 -0.80 -26.47 6.72
C ALA A 25 -1.45 -27.64 5.95
N ALA A 26 -2.69 -27.99 6.35
CA ALA A 26 -3.47 -28.97 5.63
C ALA A 26 -3.64 -28.56 4.15
N PRO A 27 -3.38 -29.46 3.17
CA PRO A 27 -3.53 -29.13 1.76
C PRO A 27 -4.96 -28.70 1.41
N MET A 28 -5.08 -27.64 0.63
CA MET A 28 -6.32 -27.01 0.19
C MET A 28 -6.43 -26.90 -1.35
N PRO A 29 -6.12 -27.96 -2.13
CA PRO A 29 -5.96 -27.86 -3.58
C PRO A 29 -7.22 -27.48 -4.37
N ASP A 30 -8.40 -27.71 -3.78
CA ASP A 30 -9.71 -27.37 -4.37
C ASP A 30 -10.35 -26.13 -3.74
N ARG A 31 -9.65 -25.51 -2.80
CA ARG A 31 -10.13 -24.38 -2.01
C ARG A 31 -9.34 -23.11 -2.31
N ILE A 32 -8.04 -23.22 -2.58
CA ILE A 32 -7.21 -22.06 -2.93
C ILE A 32 -6.33 -22.40 -4.14
N ARG A 33 -6.42 -21.57 -5.18
CA ARG A 33 -5.57 -21.65 -6.37
C ARG A 33 -5.06 -20.29 -6.80
N MET A 34 -3.86 -20.25 -7.37
CA MET A 34 -3.23 -19.02 -7.88
C MET A 34 -2.72 -19.24 -9.30
N PHE A 35 -3.28 -18.52 -10.26
CA PHE A 35 -2.79 -18.52 -11.65
C PHE A 35 -1.55 -17.66 -11.72
N MET A 36 -0.41 -18.29 -11.95
CA MET A 36 0.89 -17.65 -12.10
C MET A 36 1.16 -17.39 -13.56
N MET A 37 1.28 -16.12 -13.93
CA MET A 37 1.71 -15.72 -15.26
C MET A 37 3.22 -15.41 -15.31
N PRO A 38 3.90 -15.71 -16.44
CA PRO A 38 5.28 -15.30 -16.64
C PRO A 38 5.38 -13.80 -16.91
N VAL A 39 6.55 -13.22 -16.63
CA VAL A 39 6.84 -11.84 -17.00
C VAL A 39 7.00 -11.74 -18.52
N LYS A 40 6.12 -10.97 -19.16
CA LYS A 40 6.12 -10.72 -20.61
C LYS A 40 6.03 -9.22 -20.90
N GLN A 41 6.54 -8.81 -22.05
CA GLN A 41 6.56 -7.42 -22.49
C GLN A 41 6.22 -7.36 -23.98
N SER A 42 5.34 -6.43 -24.36
CA SER A 42 4.97 -6.21 -25.76
C SER A 42 4.75 -4.74 -26.05
N PHE A 43 5.12 -4.30 -27.25
CA PHE A 43 4.79 -2.95 -27.74
C PHE A 43 3.33 -2.81 -28.15
N THR A 44 2.63 -3.92 -28.38
CA THR A 44 1.21 -3.94 -28.75
C THR A 44 0.39 -4.78 -27.78
N PRO A 45 -0.87 -4.41 -27.49
CA PRO A 45 -1.74 -5.19 -26.62
C PRO A 45 -1.89 -6.64 -27.12
N GLU A 46 -1.68 -7.61 -26.23
CA GLU A 46 -1.87 -9.02 -26.51
C GLU A 46 -3.25 -9.49 -26.00
N VAL A 47 -3.81 -10.52 -26.62
CA VAL A 47 -5.16 -11.03 -26.28
C VAL A 47 -5.13 -12.43 -25.66
N GLU A 48 -3.95 -13.05 -25.59
CA GLU A 48 -3.73 -14.36 -24.97
C GLU A 48 -2.52 -14.30 -24.05
N VAL A 49 -2.56 -15.10 -22.98
CA VAL A 49 -1.44 -15.23 -22.06
C VAL A 49 -1.28 -16.66 -21.58
N GLU A 50 -0.03 -17.09 -21.47
CA GLU A 50 0.33 -18.38 -20.88
C GLU A 50 0.38 -18.26 -19.35
N GLY A 51 0.20 -19.38 -18.65
CA GLY A 51 0.42 -19.44 -17.21
C GLY A 51 0.04 -20.80 -16.64
N ARG A 52 0.24 -20.95 -15.34
CA ARG A 52 -0.05 -22.20 -14.61
C ARG A 52 -0.83 -21.91 -13.34
N TRP A 53 -1.84 -22.72 -13.05
CA TRP A 53 -2.52 -22.69 -11.76
C TRP A 53 -1.71 -23.50 -10.74
N LEU A 54 -1.23 -22.81 -9.70
CA LEU A 54 -0.74 -23.45 -8.49
C LEU A 54 -1.92 -23.74 -7.55
N LYS A 55 -1.83 -24.85 -6.83
CA LYS A 55 -2.79 -25.30 -5.81
C LYS A 55 -2.18 -25.11 -4.43
N ALA A 56 -2.99 -24.79 -3.43
CA ALA A 56 -2.50 -24.66 -2.06
C ALA A 56 -2.13 -26.03 -1.45
N THR A 57 -0.97 -26.55 -1.83
CA THR A 57 -0.36 -27.80 -1.36
C THR A 57 1.05 -27.53 -0.83
N PRO A 58 1.61 -28.40 0.04
CA PRO A 58 2.97 -28.22 0.55
C PRO A 58 4.03 -28.02 -0.54
N ASP A 59 3.86 -28.64 -1.72
CA ASP A 59 4.81 -28.56 -2.82
C ASP A 59 4.73 -27.24 -3.62
N GLU A 60 3.56 -26.63 -3.70
CA GLU A 60 3.30 -25.47 -4.58
C GLU A 60 3.12 -24.14 -3.84
N VAL A 61 2.65 -24.16 -2.58
CA VAL A 61 2.53 -22.96 -1.73
C VAL A 61 3.84 -22.16 -1.63
N PRO A 62 5.04 -22.79 -1.51
CA PRO A 62 6.31 -22.06 -1.50
C PRO A 62 6.49 -21.07 -2.65
N ASP A 63 5.89 -21.31 -3.82
CA ASP A 63 6.01 -20.51 -5.04
C ASP A 63 4.89 -19.47 -5.22
N MET A 64 3.85 -19.51 -4.39
CA MET A 64 2.76 -18.53 -4.43
C MET A 64 3.20 -17.19 -3.86
N SER A 65 2.64 -16.08 -4.36
CA SER A 65 2.80 -14.76 -3.73
C SER A 65 2.39 -14.83 -2.25
N ALA A 66 3.28 -14.38 -1.36
CA ALA A 66 3.05 -14.47 0.08
C ALA A 66 1.81 -13.67 0.50
N VAL A 67 1.68 -12.42 0.04
CA VAL A 67 0.54 -11.55 0.38
C VAL A 67 -0.76 -12.16 -0.13
N ALA A 68 -0.78 -12.62 -1.39
CA ALA A 68 -2.00 -13.18 -1.98
C ALA A 68 -2.39 -14.54 -1.38
N TYR A 69 -1.42 -15.36 -0.96
CA TYR A 69 -1.69 -16.61 -0.25
C TYR A 69 -2.41 -16.36 1.08
N TRP A 70 -1.88 -15.47 1.92
CA TRP A 70 -2.48 -15.15 3.22
C TRP A 70 -3.85 -14.47 3.06
N PHE A 71 -4.02 -13.58 2.07
CA PHE A 71 -5.33 -13.04 1.69
C PHE A 71 -6.32 -14.17 1.35
N SER A 72 -5.91 -15.10 0.50
CA SER A 72 -6.79 -16.17 0.02
C SER A 72 -7.21 -17.12 1.13
N ARG A 73 -6.31 -17.39 2.08
CA ARG A 73 -6.59 -18.19 3.27
C ARG A 73 -7.64 -17.52 4.15
N GLU A 74 -7.43 -16.27 4.52
CA GLU A 74 -8.36 -15.54 5.38
C GLU A 74 -9.77 -15.45 4.74
N VAL A 75 -9.84 -15.12 3.45
CA VAL A 75 -11.12 -15.07 2.73
C VAL A 75 -11.77 -16.45 2.63
N ASN A 76 -11.01 -17.51 2.33
CA ASN A 76 -11.55 -18.87 2.26
C ASN A 76 -12.10 -19.35 3.60
N GLU A 77 -11.38 -19.08 4.69
CA GLU A 77 -11.77 -19.50 6.04
C GLU A 77 -13.05 -18.82 6.51
N VAL A 78 -13.22 -17.52 6.21
CA VAL A 78 -14.40 -16.76 6.63
C VAL A 78 -15.61 -17.02 5.73
N LEU A 79 -15.42 -17.12 4.41
CA LEU A 79 -16.52 -17.28 3.46
C LEU A 79 -16.89 -18.75 3.18
N ASP A 80 -16.01 -19.70 3.49
CA ASP A 80 -16.17 -21.12 3.18
C ASP A 80 -16.33 -21.44 1.67
N VAL A 81 -15.80 -20.57 0.79
CA VAL A 81 -15.86 -20.74 -0.68
C VAL A 81 -14.47 -20.84 -1.31
N PRO A 82 -14.29 -21.57 -2.43
CA PRO A 82 -13.03 -21.58 -3.14
C PRO A 82 -12.58 -20.17 -3.58
N VAL A 83 -11.30 -19.86 -3.38
CA VAL A 83 -10.68 -18.58 -3.75
C VAL A 83 -9.65 -18.81 -4.84
N GLY A 84 -9.81 -18.09 -5.95
CA GLY A 84 -8.85 -18.05 -7.06
C GLY A 84 -8.20 -16.68 -7.16
N ILE A 85 -6.87 -16.64 -7.26
CA ILE A 85 -6.11 -15.41 -7.52
C ILE A 85 -5.49 -15.48 -8.91
N VAL A 86 -5.66 -14.42 -9.70
CA VAL A 86 -4.90 -14.20 -10.93
C VAL A 86 -3.69 -13.34 -10.59
N TYR A 87 -2.51 -13.96 -10.54
CA TYR A 87 -1.26 -13.29 -10.21
C TYR A 87 -0.70 -12.59 -11.46
N CYS A 88 -0.57 -11.27 -11.37
CA CYS A 88 -0.06 -10.39 -12.42
C CYS A 88 0.86 -9.33 -11.80
N ALA A 89 2.12 -9.69 -11.55
CA ALA A 89 3.09 -8.76 -10.97
C ALA A 89 4.49 -8.94 -11.56
N TYR A 90 5.25 -7.84 -11.60
CA TYR A 90 6.66 -7.84 -12.03
C TYR A 90 7.52 -6.96 -11.11
N GLY A 91 8.60 -7.53 -10.59
CA GLY A 91 9.61 -6.88 -9.77
C GLY A 91 10.15 -5.58 -10.36
N GLY A 92 10.25 -4.55 -9.52
CA GLY A 92 10.82 -3.25 -9.92
C GLY A 92 9.93 -2.41 -10.85
N SER A 93 8.78 -2.91 -11.31
CA SER A 93 7.91 -2.15 -12.22
C SER A 93 7.38 -0.87 -11.59
N ARG A 94 7.31 0.20 -12.40
CA ARG A 94 6.62 1.44 -12.06
C ARG A 94 5.18 1.47 -12.59
N VAL A 95 4.31 2.35 -12.09
CA VAL A 95 2.90 2.50 -12.54
C VAL A 95 2.78 2.71 -14.05
N GLU A 96 3.75 3.39 -14.65
CA GLU A 96 3.87 3.71 -16.07
C GLU A 96 3.96 2.44 -16.92
N GLY A 97 4.57 1.38 -16.41
CA GLY A 97 4.61 0.09 -17.10
C GLY A 97 3.25 -0.58 -17.26
N TRP A 98 2.26 -0.13 -16.48
CA TRP A 98 0.92 -0.69 -16.35
C TRP A 98 -0.17 0.25 -16.89
N LEU A 99 0.21 1.34 -17.54
CA LEU A 99 -0.70 2.24 -18.26
C LEU A 99 -0.59 2.01 -19.77
N PRO A 100 -1.68 2.25 -20.54
CA PRO A 100 -1.60 2.27 -21.99
C PRO A 100 -0.65 3.37 -22.51
N GLU A 101 -0.07 3.15 -23.68
CA GLU A 101 0.84 4.10 -24.32
C GLU A 101 0.18 5.46 -24.57
N GLU A 102 -1.07 5.47 -25.02
CA GLU A 102 -1.82 6.69 -25.33
C GLU A 102 -2.03 7.58 -24.10
N VAL A 103 -2.19 6.97 -22.91
CA VAL A 103 -2.34 7.70 -21.65
C VAL A 103 -1.01 8.34 -21.28
N LEU A 104 0.10 7.62 -21.41
CA LEU A 104 1.44 8.13 -21.14
C LEU A 104 1.83 9.26 -22.11
N ARG A 105 1.47 9.14 -23.39
CA ARG A 105 1.61 10.24 -24.37
C ARG A 105 0.86 11.49 -23.92
N GLY A 106 -0.32 11.33 -23.30
CA GLY A 106 -1.11 12.43 -22.74
C GLY A 106 -0.41 13.15 -21.59
N TYR A 107 0.32 12.44 -20.74
CA TYR A 107 1.15 13.06 -19.68
C TYR A 107 2.39 13.76 -20.23
N GLY A 108 2.98 13.26 -21.32
CA GLY A 108 4.09 13.91 -22.02
C GLY A 108 5.43 13.92 -21.26
N THR A 109 5.55 13.08 -20.24
CA THR A 109 6.69 13.03 -19.32
C THR A 109 7.73 11.98 -19.68
N GLU A 110 7.33 10.92 -20.36
CA GLU A 110 8.18 9.79 -20.76
C GLU A 110 8.66 9.94 -22.20
N ASN A 111 9.90 9.52 -22.47
CA ASN A 111 10.33 9.26 -23.84
C ASN A 111 9.84 7.87 -24.27
N LEU A 112 8.86 7.85 -25.18
CA LEU A 112 8.22 6.60 -25.65
C LEU A 112 8.78 6.11 -27.00
N ASP A 113 9.95 6.59 -27.40
CA ASP A 113 10.65 6.07 -28.57
C ASP A 113 11.05 4.59 -28.38
N HIS A 114 10.91 3.79 -29.43
CA HIS A 114 11.18 2.35 -29.40
C HIS A 114 12.62 2.05 -28.93
N ASP A 115 13.61 2.73 -29.52
CA ASP A 115 15.02 2.46 -29.24
C ASP A 115 15.39 2.91 -27.83
N HIS A 116 14.82 4.04 -27.38
CA HIS A 116 14.94 4.47 -26.00
C HIS A 116 14.41 3.42 -25.02
N ILE A 117 13.18 2.93 -25.22
CA ILE A 117 12.55 1.92 -24.35
C ILE A 117 13.38 0.64 -24.32
N MET A 118 13.93 0.23 -25.46
CA MET A 118 14.77 -0.98 -25.54
C MET A 118 16.09 -0.85 -24.79
N GLN A 119 16.62 0.36 -24.61
CA GLN A 119 17.80 0.64 -23.79
C GLN A 119 17.50 0.71 -22.29
N MET A 120 16.25 0.91 -21.89
CA MET A 120 15.85 0.92 -20.48
C MET A 120 15.94 -0.49 -19.87
N GLY A 121 16.22 -0.53 -18.57
CA GLY A 121 16.06 -1.74 -17.76
C GLY A 121 14.62 -2.26 -17.87
N ARG A 122 14.48 -3.58 -18.09
CA ARG A 122 13.18 -4.19 -18.46
C ARG A 122 12.04 -3.80 -17.53
N TYR A 123 12.27 -3.80 -16.21
CA TYR A 123 11.24 -3.43 -15.23
C TYR A 123 10.75 -1.99 -15.35
N GLY A 124 11.57 -1.06 -15.84
CA GLY A 124 11.23 0.36 -15.95
C GLY A 124 10.54 0.75 -17.25
N ARG A 125 10.35 -0.19 -18.18
CA ARG A 125 9.79 0.13 -19.50
C ARG A 125 8.30 0.51 -19.38
N PRO A 126 7.89 1.68 -19.91
CA PRO A 126 6.50 2.13 -19.87
C PRO A 126 5.61 1.23 -20.73
N PHE A 127 4.32 1.11 -20.38
CA PHE A 127 3.22 0.37 -21.06
C PHE A 127 3.43 -1.11 -21.44
N MET A 128 4.65 -1.64 -21.39
CA MET A 128 4.96 -2.98 -21.89
C MET A 128 4.25 -4.09 -21.12
N MET A 129 4.07 -3.92 -19.79
CA MET A 129 3.40 -4.90 -18.94
C MET A 129 1.88 -4.77 -19.03
N TYR A 130 1.36 -3.55 -19.22
CA TYR A 130 -0.05 -3.34 -19.58
C TYR A 130 -0.42 -4.19 -20.79
N ASN A 131 0.37 -4.09 -21.87
CA ASN A 131 0.10 -4.76 -23.13
C ASN A 131 0.18 -6.30 -23.05
N ALA A 132 1.22 -6.84 -22.42
CA ALA A 132 1.51 -8.28 -22.50
C ALA A 132 1.06 -9.10 -21.28
N MET A 133 0.80 -8.44 -20.14
CA MET A 133 0.43 -9.13 -18.91
C MET A 133 -1.02 -8.81 -18.52
N LEU A 134 -1.40 -7.54 -18.47
CA LEU A 134 -2.73 -7.17 -17.99
C LEU A 134 -3.82 -7.26 -19.06
N HIS A 135 -3.59 -6.66 -20.23
CA HIS A 135 -4.57 -6.61 -21.32
C HIS A 135 -5.15 -7.99 -21.70
N PRO A 136 -4.37 -9.09 -21.82
CA PRO A 136 -4.93 -10.40 -22.13
C PRO A 136 -5.81 -11.01 -21.01
N LEU A 137 -5.81 -10.43 -19.79
CA LEU A 137 -6.69 -10.84 -18.69
C LEU A 137 -8.03 -10.07 -18.68
N MET A 138 -8.14 -9.00 -19.44
CA MET A 138 -9.35 -8.18 -19.50
C MET A 138 -10.54 -8.99 -20.01
N GLY A 139 -11.74 -8.72 -19.48
CA GLY A 139 -12.94 -9.52 -19.72
C GLY A 139 -13.11 -10.77 -18.84
N TYR A 140 -12.10 -11.14 -18.03
CA TYR A 140 -12.28 -12.17 -17.02
C TYR A 140 -13.19 -11.70 -15.88
N THR A 141 -13.92 -12.61 -15.23
CA THR A 141 -14.77 -12.23 -14.08
C THR A 141 -13.94 -12.20 -12.81
N ILE A 142 -13.89 -11.05 -12.15
CA ILE A 142 -13.15 -10.83 -10.90
C ILE A 142 -14.04 -10.21 -9.82
N LYS A 143 -13.57 -10.28 -8.57
CA LYS A 143 -14.21 -9.62 -7.41
C LYS A 143 -13.51 -8.34 -6.96
N GLY A 144 -12.36 -8.01 -7.54
CA GLY A 144 -11.58 -6.83 -7.19
C GLY A 144 -10.11 -6.97 -7.54
N PHE A 145 -9.33 -5.95 -7.19
CA PHE A 145 -7.89 -5.87 -7.45
C PHE A 145 -7.11 -5.76 -6.13
N LEU A 146 -5.97 -6.44 -6.07
CA LEU A 146 -4.97 -6.26 -5.01
C LEU A 146 -3.71 -5.67 -5.63
N TRP A 147 -3.33 -4.47 -5.19
CA TRP A 147 -2.24 -3.69 -5.79
C TRP A 147 -1.16 -3.34 -4.77
N TYR A 148 -0.03 -4.02 -4.86
CA TYR A 148 1.15 -3.69 -4.07
C TYR A 148 2.29 -3.28 -5.00
N GLN A 149 2.44 -1.96 -5.15
CA GLN A 149 3.40 -1.28 -6.02
C GLN A 149 3.69 0.12 -5.45
N GLY A 150 4.87 0.64 -5.73
CA GLY A 150 5.22 2.04 -5.49
C GLY A 150 6.72 2.23 -5.25
N CYS A 151 7.45 1.20 -4.83
CA CYS A 151 8.86 1.33 -4.44
C CYS A 151 9.73 1.95 -5.55
N SER A 152 9.47 1.63 -6.82
CA SER A 152 10.20 2.20 -7.95
C SER A 152 9.70 3.59 -8.39
N ASN A 153 8.57 4.05 -7.83
CA ASN A 153 8.01 5.39 -8.02
C ASN A 153 8.40 6.36 -6.89
N VAL A 154 9.23 5.95 -5.92
CA VAL A 154 9.77 6.87 -4.90
C VAL A 154 10.50 8.03 -5.58
N GLY A 155 10.06 9.26 -5.29
CA GLY A 155 10.53 10.50 -5.92
C GLY A 155 9.69 10.98 -7.10
N PHE A 156 8.60 10.29 -7.44
CA PHE A 156 7.62 10.68 -8.47
C PHE A 156 6.22 10.86 -7.85
N ASP A 157 6.15 11.31 -6.60
CA ASP A 157 4.92 11.42 -5.82
C ASP A 157 3.87 12.35 -6.44
N GLU A 158 4.28 13.47 -7.03
CA GLU A 158 3.38 14.42 -7.71
C GLU A 158 2.65 13.79 -8.92
N GLN A 159 3.26 12.80 -9.57
CA GLN A 159 2.71 12.12 -10.74
C GLN A 159 1.84 10.90 -10.36
N PHE A 160 1.93 10.45 -9.10
CA PHE A 160 1.40 9.16 -8.69
C PHE A 160 -0.13 9.14 -8.66
N VAL A 161 -0.78 10.12 -8.03
CA VAL A 161 -2.24 10.15 -7.87
C VAL A 161 -2.98 10.24 -9.22
N PRO A 162 -2.62 11.13 -10.17
CA PRO A 162 -3.26 11.17 -11.48
C PRO A 162 -3.10 9.84 -12.24
N ARG A 163 -1.91 9.26 -12.23
CA ARG A 163 -1.63 8.00 -12.93
C ARG A 163 -2.35 6.81 -12.33
N MET A 164 -2.39 6.71 -11.01
CA MET A 164 -3.20 5.71 -10.31
C MET A 164 -4.68 5.88 -10.63
N THR A 165 -5.17 7.11 -10.72
CA THR A 165 -6.58 7.41 -11.06
C THR A 165 -6.93 6.89 -12.46
N ASP A 166 -6.11 7.20 -13.46
CA ASP A 166 -6.29 6.66 -14.81
C ASP A 166 -6.13 5.14 -14.85
N MET A 167 -5.11 4.59 -14.20
CA MET A 167 -4.84 3.16 -14.17
C MET A 167 -6.04 2.39 -13.60
N VAL A 168 -6.55 2.79 -12.43
CA VAL A 168 -7.70 2.12 -11.79
C VAL A 168 -8.94 2.22 -12.68
N ARG A 169 -9.20 3.39 -13.28
CA ARG A 169 -10.32 3.58 -14.21
C ARG A 169 -10.22 2.64 -15.42
N ILE A 170 -9.04 2.56 -16.05
CA ILE A 170 -8.80 1.72 -17.23
C ILE A 170 -8.91 0.25 -16.88
N PHE A 171 -8.39 -0.17 -15.73
CA PHE A 171 -8.45 -1.56 -15.30
C PHE A 171 -9.91 -1.96 -15.07
N ARG A 172 -10.65 -1.20 -14.26
CA ARG A 172 -12.06 -1.46 -14.02
C ARG A 172 -12.86 -1.57 -15.33
N ALA A 173 -12.68 -0.63 -16.25
CA ALA A 173 -13.33 -0.67 -17.55
C ALA A 173 -12.97 -1.94 -18.36
N GLY A 174 -11.69 -2.34 -18.38
CA GLY A 174 -11.23 -3.58 -19.02
C GLY A 174 -11.84 -4.85 -18.41
N PHE A 175 -12.25 -4.81 -17.14
CA PHE A 175 -12.96 -5.91 -16.46
C PHE A 175 -14.48 -5.69 -16.40
N GLY A 176 -15.02 -4.79 -17.23
CA GLY A 176 -16.47 -4.58 -17.39
C GLY A 176 -17.13 -3.69 -16.32
N ASP A 177 -16.35 -3.05 -15.45
CA ASP A 177 -16.84 -2.11 -14.45
C ASP A 177 -16.64 -0.65 -14.90
N THR A 178 -17.67 -0.06 -15.48
CA THR A 178 -17.67 1.36 -15.86
C THR A 178 -18.27 2.26 -14.78
N GLN A 179 -18.76 1.69 -13.67
CA GLN A 179 -19.41 2.43 -12.58
C GLN A 179 -18.46 2.64 -11.38
N GLY A 180 -17.27 2.05 -11.40
CA GLY A 180 -16.31 2.18 -10.31
C GLY A 180 -16.63 1.29 -9.10
N LEU A 181 -17.40 0.21 -9.31
CA LEU A 181 -17.89 -0.66 -8.25
C LEU A 181 -16.91 -1.76 -7.85
N LEU A 182 -15.98 -2.16 -8.72
CA LEU A 182 -14.98 -3.17 -8.36
C LEU A 182 -14.00 -2.58 -7.34
N PRO A 183 -13.83 -3.22 -6.17
CA PRO A 183 -12.89 -2.73 -5.17
C PRO A 183 -11.46 -2.80 -5.70
N PHE A 184 -10.68 -1.76 -5.38
CA PHE A 184 -9.27 -1.70 -5.70
C PHE A 184 -8.49 -1.49 -4.40
N TYR A 185 -7.87 -2.53 -3.87
CA TYR A 185 -7.15 -2.42 -2.60
C TYR A 185 -5.66 -2.30 -2.84
N GLN A 186 -5.12 -1.15 -2.43
CA GLN A 186 -3.72 -0.80 -2.52
C GLN A 186 -2.98 -1.19 -1.23
N VAL A 187 -1.68 -1.38 -1.32
CA VAL A 187 -0.79 -1.53 -0.16
C VAL A 187 0.26 -0.42 -0.17
N GLU A 188 0.36 0.30 0.95
CA GLU A 188 1.40 1.30 1.22
C GLU A 188 2.79 0.69 1.07
N ILE A 189 3.73 1.40 0.44
CA ILE A 189 5.13 0.94 0.40
C ILE A 189 5.68 0.78 1.82
N ALA A 190 6.43 -0.30 2.04
CA ALA A 190 7.03 -0.53 3.34
C ALA A 190 8.10 0.54 3.65
N PRO A 191 8.29 0.89 4.94
CA PRO A 191 9.44 1.69 5.36
C PRO A 191 10.74 1.04 4.90
N TYR A 192 11.60 1.83 4.26
CA TYR A 192 12.91 1.41 3.75
C TYR A 192 13.78 2.67 3.58
N VAL A 193 15.06 2.57 3.91
CA VAL A 193 16.02 3.67 3.72
C VAL A 193 16.39 3.78 2.24
N TYR A 194 15.73 4.68 1.52
CA TYR A 194 16.04 4.99 0.12
C TYR A 194 17.23 5.94 -0.01
N ASP A 195 17.36 6.86 0.95
CA ASP A 195 18.45 7.82 1.03
C ASP A 195 18.87 7.97 2.48
N ALA A 196 20.07 7.49 2.81
CA ALA A 196 20.58 7.49 4.19
C ALA A 196 20.98 8.89 4.68
N ASP A 197 21.16 9.84 3.76
CA ASP A 197 21.60 11.20 4.07
C ASP A 197 20.43 12.20 4.09
N ALA A 198 19.28 11.83 3.51
CA ALA A 198 18.09 12.68 3.49
C ALA A 198 17.47 12.84 4.87
N SER A 199 17.08 14.07 5.22
CA SER A 199 16.27 14.28 6.43
C SER A 199 14.86 13.72 6.26
N ASP A 200 14.19 13.42 7.39
CA ASP A 200 12.78 13.00 7.39
C ASP A 200 11.87 13.98 6.61
N SER A 201 12.17 15.29 6.65
CA SER A 201 11.39 16.30 5.92
C SER A 201 11.56 16.21 4.40
N GLU A 202 12.70 15.70 3.94
CA GLU A 202 13.05 15.56 2.52
C GLU A 202 12.69 14.18 1.96
N SER A 203 12.29 13.23 2.82
CA SER A 203 11.94 11.85 2.46
C SER A 203 10.98 11.77 1.28
N ARG A 204 11.50 11.22 0.18
CA ARG A 204 10.73 10.90 -1.03
C ARG A 204 9.76 9.73 -0.79
N ALA A 205 10.13 8.80 0.07
CA ALA A 205 9.27 7.66 0.41
C ALA A 205 8.06 8.09 1.24
N ALA A 206 8.24 9.01 2.21
CA ALA A 206 7.13 9.58 2.96
C ALA A 206 6.16 10.34 2.06
N ARG A 207 6.66 11.14 1.11
CA ARG A 207 5.81 11.81 0.11
C ARG A 207 5.06 10.83 -0.77
N LEU A 208 5.69 9.75 -1.23
CA LEU A 208 4.99 8.72 -2.00
C LEU A 208 3.92 8.00 -1.17
N ARG A 209 4.19 7.67 0.11
CA ARG A 209 3.17 7.10 1.00
C ARG A 209 1.99 8.05 1.19
N ALA A 210 2.25 9.35 1.35
CA ALA A 210 1.19 10.36 1.38
C ALA A 210 0.38 10.39 0.07
N ALA A 211 1.04 10.28 -1.10
CA ALA A 211 0.36 10.18 -2.38
C ALA A 211 -0.45 8.87 -2.54
N GLN A 212 0.04 7.76 -1.99
CA GLN A 212 -0.70 6.49 -1.94
C GLN A 212 -1.99 6.66 -1.13
N HIS A 213 -1.95 7.27 0.05
CA HIS A 213 -3.14 7.54 0.86
C HIS A 213 -4.05 8.61 0.26
N ALA A 214 -3.52 9.57 -0.49
CA ALA A 214 -4.33 10.54 -1.23
C ALA A 214 -5.15 9.88 -2.36
N CYS A 215 -4.75 8.70 -2.83
CA CYS A 215 -5.56 7.91 -3.76
C CYS A 215 -6.88 7.45 -3.14
N ASP A 216 -6.92 7.22 -1.82
CA ASP A 216 -8.14 6.78 -1.12
C ASP A 216 -9.25 7.84 -1.22
N ASP A 217 -8.88 9.12 -1.32
CA ASP A 217 -9.82 10.23 -1.45
C ASP A 217 -10.15 10.54 -2.93
N ALA A 218 -9.18 10.33 -3.83
CA ALA A 218 -9.32 10.64 -5.25
C ALA A 218 -10.05 9.54 -6.05
N ILE A 219 -9.98 8.28 -5.60
CA ILE A 219 -10.42 7.11 -6.38
C ILE A 219 -11.54 6.40 -5.63
N PRO A 220 -12.79 6.43 -6.13
CA PRO A 220 -13.91 5.73 -5.48
C PRO A 220 -13.65 4.24 -5.31
N ASN A 221 -14.10 3.68 -4.18
CA ASN A 221 -13.94 2.26 -3.82
C ASN A 221 -12.48 1.76 -3.89
N LEU A 222 -11.53 2.65 -3.60
CA LEU A 222 -10.15 2.32 -3.30
C LEU A 222 -9.93 2.38 -1.78
N ALA A 223 -9.00 1.57 -1.28
CA ALA A 223 -8.51 1.67 0.09
C ALA A 223 -7.05 1.22 0.16
N THR A 224 -6.26 1.88 1.00
CA THR A 224 -4.85 1.55 1.19
C THR A 224 -4.59 0.84 2.52
N VAL A 225 -3.97 -0.34 2.47
CA VAL A 225 -3.43 -1.04 3.63
C VAL A 225 -2.11 -0.38 4.06
N VAL A 226 -2.04 0.04 5.31
CA VAL A 226 -0.83 0.60 5.96
C VAL A 226 0.17 -0.52 6.25
N THR A 227 1.47 -0.22 6.10
CA THR A 227 2.55 -1.18 6.40
C THR A 227 3.61 -0.63 7.35
N ASN A 228 3.48 0.63 7.79
CA ASN A 228 4.46 1.31 8.66
C ASN A 228 4.78 0.58 9.99
N ASP A 229 3.90 -0.29 10.49
CA ASP A 229 4.07 -1.08 11.72
C ASP A 229 4.53 -2.55 11.47
N LEU A 230 4.73 -2.92 10.21
CA LEU A 230 5.04 -4.29 9.79
C LEU A 230 6.51 -4.50 9.43
N VAL A 231 7.39 -3.66 9.98
CA VAL A 231 8.85 -3.74 9.78
C VAL A 231 9.57 -3.81 11.12
N ALA A 232 10.61 -4.64 11.20
CA ALA A 232 11.51 -4.65 12.35
C ALA A 232 12.65 -3.64 12.16
N PRO A 233 13.23 -3.05 13.23
CA PRO A 233 14.29 -2.05 13.11
C PRO A 233 15.52 -2.46 12.28
N TYR A 234 15.86 -3.75 12.26
CA TYR A 234 16.98 -4.28 11.49
C TYR A 234 16.67 -4.43 9.98
N GLU A 235 15.40 -4.33 9.57
CA GLU A 235 14.98 -4.45 8.17
C GLU A 235 15.06 -3.12 7.40
N LYS A 236 15.64 -2.07 8.00
CA LYS A 236 15.71 -0.73 7.38
C LYS A 236 16.39 -0.68 6.00
N THR A 237 17.25 -1.67 5.69
CA THR A 237 17.89 -1.84 4.39
C THR A 237 17.39 -3.07 3.63
N ASN A 238 16.25 -3.63 4.04
CA ASN A 238 15.55 -4.69 3.33
C ASN A 238 14.25 -4.13 2.74
N ILE A 239 14.22 -3.94 1.42
CA ILE A 239 13.04 -3.41 0.71
C ILE A 239 11.87 -4.41 0.68
N HIS A 240 12.12 -5.66 1.09
CA HIS A 240 11.18 -6.76 1.19
C HIS A 240 11.08 -7.27 2.64
N PRO A 241 10.48 -6.49 3.56
CA PRO A 241 10.37 -6.90 4.96
C PRO A 241 9.55 -8.19 5.11
N ALA A 242 9.86 -8.99 6.12
CA ALA A 242 9.45 -10.38 6.22
C ALA A 242 7.95 -10.58 6.52
N ARG A 243 7.30 -9.60 7.16
CA ARG A 243 5.91 -9.70 7.64
C ARG A 243 4.89 -9.49 6.52
N LYS A 244 4.68 -10.51 5.68
CA LYS A 244 3.69 -10.48 4.57
C LYS A 244 2.29 -10.91 4.98
N ARG A 245 2.17 -11.78 5.98
CA ARG A 245 0.89 -12.30 6.46
C ARG A 245 -0.10 -11.20 6.90
N PRO A 246 0.28 -10.24 7.77
CA PRO A 246 -0.65 -9.19 8.19
C PRO A 246 -1.11 -8.29 7.04
N ILE A 247 -0.32 -8.16 5.97
CA ILE A 247 -0.73 -7.41 4.76
C ILE A 247 -1.87 -8.14 4.06
N GLY A 248 -1.73 -9.46 3.85
CA GLY A 248 -2.78 -10.30 3.25
C GLY A 248 -4.07 -10.31 4.07
N GLU A 249 -3.95 -10.41 5.40
CA GLU A 249 -5.08 -10.37 6.33
C GLU A 249 -5.80 -9.00 6.29
N ARG A 250 -5.06 -7.88 6.31
CA ARG A 250 -5.67 -6.53 6.18
C ARG A 250 -6.40 -6.34 4.86
N LEU A 251 -5.86 -6.84 3.76
CA LEU A 251 -6.54 -6.85 2.45
C LEU A 251 -7.81 -7.70 2.49
N ALA A 252 -7.78 -8.85 3.17
CA ALA A 252 -8.93 -9.73 3.31
C ALA A 252 -10.02 -9.07 4.16
N TRP A 253 -9.67 -8.37 5.25
CA TRP A 253 -10.63 -7.63 6.07
C TRP A 253 -11.33 -6.51 5.29
N LEU A 254 -10.61 -5.80 4.41
CA LEU A 254 -11.23 -4.85 3.48
C LEU A 254 -12.26 -5.55 2.57
N ALA A 255 -11.90 -6.68 1.96
CA ALA A 255 -12.80 -7.44 1.10
C ALA A 255 -14.02 -7.95 1.86
N LEU A 256 -13.82 -8.58 3.02
CA LEU A 256 -14.87 -9.16 3.85
C LEU A 256 -15.87 -8.09 4.32
N ASN A 257 -15.37 -6.95 4.80
CA ASN A 257 -16.22 -5.84 5.24
C ASN A 257 -16.94 -5.18 4.07
N ARG A 258 -16.19 -4.66 3.08
CA ARG A 258 -16.73 -3.74 2.06
C ARG A 258 -17.39 -4.45 0.88
N THR A 259 -17.10 -5.73 0.67
CA THR A 259 -17.63 -6.51 -0.48
C THR A 259 -18.56 -7.64 -0.05
N TYR A 260 -18.22 -8.36 1.03
CA TYR A 260 -18.97 -9.54 1.46
C TYR A 260 -19.91 -9.31 2.65
N GLY A 261 -20.07 -8.06 3.12
CA GLY A 261 -21.08 -7.67 4.09
C GLY A 261 -20.74 -7.98 5.55
N PHE A 262 -19.50 -8.37 5.86
CA PHE A 262 -19.03 -8.60 7.23
C PHE A 262 -18.70 -7.27 7.94
N SER A 263 -19.71 -6.41 8.09
CA SER A 263 -19.58 -5.02 8.57
C SER A 263 -19.00 -4.86 9.99
N ARG A 264 -18.89 -5.95 10.75
CA ARG A 264 -18.28 -5.97 12.09
C ARG A 264 -16.77 -6.19 12.08
N ILE A 265 -16.21 -6.64 10.96
CA ILE A 265 -14.75 -6.75 10.79
C ILE A 265 -14.21 -5.34 10.57
N ALA A 266 -13.39 -4.85 11.49
CA ALA A 266 -12.72 -3.56 11.32
C ALA A 266 -11.67 -3.68 10.21
N CYS A 267 -11.69 -2.74 9.26
CA CYS A 267 -10.75 -2.74 8.13
C CYS A 267 -10.09 -1.39 7.87
N ASP A 268 -10.57 -0.32 8.51
CA ASP A 268 -10.09 1.04 8.27
C ASP A 268 -9.06 1.45 9.32
N SER A 269 -7.86 1.79 8.85
CA SER A 269 -6.83 2.42 9.66
C SER A 269 -7.23 3.86 10.03
N PRO A 270 -6.93 4.33 11.26
CA PRO A 270 -7.20 5.71 11.61
C PRO A 270 -6.43 6.68 10.73
N ARG A 271 -7.05 7.80 10.36
CA ARG A 271 -6.48 8.84 9.49
C ARG A 271 -6.55 10.21 10.16
N ALA A 272 -5.46 10.97 10.13
CA ALA A 272 -5.46 12.36 10.57
C ALA A 272 -6.00 13.26 9.45
N VAL A 273 -7.04 14.04 9.75
CA VAL A 273 -7.80 14.76 8.72
C VAL A 273 -7.88 16.28 8.96
N ALA A 274 -7.62 16.74 10.18
CA ALA A 274 -7.52 18.17 10.45
C ALA A 274 -6.58 18.42 11.63
N LEU A 275 -5.84 19.53 11.57
CA LEU A 275 -4.98 20.03 12.65
C LEU A 275 -5.42 21.44 13.02
N THR A 276 -5.74 21.64 14.30
CA THR A 276 -6.17 22.92 14.89
C THR A 276 -5.35 23.26 16.12
N LEU A 277 -5.46 24.51 16.60
CA LEU A 277 -4.78 24.98 17.81
C LEU A 277 -5.84 25.35 18.87
N GLU A 278 -5.79 24.70 20.03
CA GLU A 278 -6.71 24.93 21.15
C GLU A 278 -5.94 25.02 22.47
N ASP A 279 -6.06 26.16 23.17
CA ASP A 279 -5.32 26.52 24.39
C ASP A 279 -3.80 26.18 24.33
N GLY A 280 -3.17 26.49 23.19
CA GLY A 280 -1.74 26.23 22.97
C GLY A 280 -1.37 24.76 22.77
N ALA A 281 -2.35 23.88 22.55
CA ALA A 281 -2.12 22.49 22.14
C ALA A 281 -2.51 22.28 20.67
N ALA A 282 -1.79 21.42 19.98
CA ALA A 282 -2.18 20.94 18.66
C ALA A 282 -3.28 19.88 18.81
N CYS A 283 -4.45 20.10 18.20
CA CYS A 283 -5.58 19.18 18.21
C CYS A 283 -5.75 18.57 16.82
N ILE A 284 -5.55 17.25 16.72
CA ILE A 284 -5.72 16.48 15.49
C ILE A 284 -7.04 15.74 15.54
N ARG A 285 -7.94 16.04 14.59
CA ARG A 285 -9.13 15.22 14.35
C ARG A 285 -8.73 13.98 13.57
N LEU A 286 -9.21 12.83 14.03
CA LEU A 286 -9.01 11.54 13.41
C LEU A 286 -10.33 11.02 12.83
N GLU A 287 -10.24 10.28 11.74
CA GLU A 287 -11.29 9.39 11.25
C GLU A 287 -10.90 7.94 11.53
N HIS A 288 -11.88 7.04 11.66
CA HIS A 288 -11.67 5.60 11.96
C HIS A 288 -10.83 5.31 13.22
N ALA A 289 -10.80 6.26 14.16
CA ALA A 289 -10.06 6.14 15.42
C ALA A 289 -10.76 5.23 16.43
N GLU A 290 -12.08 5.06 16.33
CA GLU A 290 -12.86 4.12 17.13
C GLU A 290 -12.70 4.36 18.64
N ARG A 291 -12.71 5.64 19.04
CA ARG A 291 -12.55 6.10 20.43
C ARG A 291 -11.16 5.86 21.03
N ALA A 292 -10.14 6.29 20.28
CA ALA A 292 -8.74 6.56 20.67
C ALA A 292 -7.69 5.49 20.34
N LEU A 293 -6.45 5.99 20.15
CA LEU A 293 -5.28 5.21 19.77
C LEU A 293 -4.62 4.58 21.02
N ASN A 294 -4.10 3.37 20.85
CA ASN A 294 -3.50 2.58 21.94
C ASN A 294 -2.26 3.27 22.55
N ARG A 295 -2.12 3.19 23.88
CA ARG A 295 -1.04 3.77 24.71
C ARG A 295 -0.25 2.71 25.46
N THR A 296 -0.11 1.50 24.93
CA THR A 296 0.56 0.40 25.66
C THR A 296 2.00 0.75 26.07
N PHE A 297 2.64 1.70 25.36
CA PHE A 297 4.00 2.19 25.59
C PHE A 297 4.10 3.70 25.33
N GLU A 298 5.29 4.29 25.51
CA GLU A 298 5.59 5.67 25.09
C GLU A 298 5.29 5.85 23.60
N VAL A 299 4.72 7.00 23.21
CA VAL A 299 4.32 7.23 21.82
C VAL A 299 5.54 7.52 20.96
N GLU A 300 5.70 6.76 19.88
CA GLU A 300 6.80 6.89 18.95
C GLU A 300 6.34 7.50 17.62
N GLY A 301 7.26 8.22 16.97
CA GLY A 301 7.04 8.73 15.61
C GLY A 301 6.18 10.00 15.52
N LEU A 302 5.69 10.56 16.63
CA LEU A 302 5.03 11.87 16.66
C LEU A 302 6.01 13.02 16.92
N GLU A 303 6.07 13.95 15.98
CA GLU A 303 6.90 15.14 16.08
C GLU A 303 6.07 16.38 15.75
N MET A 304 6.40 17.51 16.39
CA MET A 304 5.79 18.80 16.12
C MET A 304 6.83 19.92 16.08
N ARG A 305 6.45 21.02 15.43
CA ARG A 305 7.27 22.24 15.40
C ARG A 305 6.42 23.50 15.36
N GLY A 306 7.02 24.60 15.78
CA GLY A 306 6.54 25.95 15.47
C GLY A 306 6.86 26.32 14.02
N ARG A 307 6.33 27.46 13.56
CA ARG A 307 6.49 27.92 12.17
C ARG A 307 7.97 28.10 11.83
N GLY A 308 8.49 27.31 10.90
CA GLY A 308 9.89 27.35 10.47
C GLY A 308 10.90 26.87 11.53
N GLY A 309 10.43 26.30 12.64
CA GLY A 309 11.28 25.81 13.72
C GLY A 309 11.83 24.39 13.48
N ALA A 310 12.65 23.92 14.42
CA ALA A 310 13.09 22.53 14.46
C ALA A 310 11.94 21.59 14.86
N TRP A 311 12.04 20.32 14.43
CA TRP A 311 11.14 19.26 14.86
C TRP A 311 11.52 18.77 16.25
N TYR A 312 10.53 18.67 17.14
CA TYR A 312 10.67 18.14 18.49
C TYR A 312 9.68 17.01 18.72
N PRO A 313 10.02 16.02 19.58
CA PRO A 313 9.07 15.00 19.98
C PRO A 313 7.87 15.64 20.70
N VAL A 314 6.71 15.04 20.53
CA VAL A 314 5.55 15.31 21.39
C VAL A 314 5.83 14.73 22.77
N THR A 315 5.70 15.55 23.83
CA THR A 315 5.95 15.13 25.22
C THR A 315 4.65 14.85 25.99
N SER A 316 3.51 15.31 25.49
CA SER A 316 2.21 15.03 26.10
C SER A 316 1.15 14.79 25.05
N ILE A 317 0.38 13.72 25.25
CA ILE A 317 -0.71 13.29 24.40
C ILE A 317 -1.93 12.96 25.24
N SER A 318 -3.09 13.44 24.82
CA SER A 318 -4.38 13.07 25.39
C SER A 318 -5.38 12.81 24.27
N PHE A 319 -6.32 11.92 24.54
CA PHE A 319 -7.35 11.55 23.58
C PHE A 319 -8.72 11.91 24.14
N ASN A 320 -9.56 12.51 23.30
CA ASN A 320 -10.95 12.78 23.61
C ASN A 320 -11.80 12.41 22.39
N GLY A 321 -12.50 11.27 22.46
CA GLY A 321 -13.21 10.71 21.32
C GLY A 321 -12.25 10.46 20.16
N ASP A 322 -12.50 11.15 19.05
CA ASP A 322 -11.69 11.06 17.82
C ASP A 322 -10.68 12.21 17.69
N THR A 323 -10.43 12.95 18.76
CA THR A 323 -9.43 14.04 18.79
C THR A 323 -8.21 13.63 19.61
N MET A 324 -7.04 13.80 19.01
CA MET A 324 -5.72 13.64 19.64
C MET A 324 -5.13 15.02 19.93
N ARG A 325 -5.00 15.37 21.21
CA ARG A 325 -4.44 16.65 21.68
C ARG A 325 -2.99 16.48 22.11
N LEU A 326 -2.11 17.27 21.53
CA LEU A 326 -0.66 17.13 21.58
C LEU A 326 0.02 18.39 22.12
N ARG A 327 1.06 18.20 22.93
CA ARG A 327 1.97 19.27 23.38
C ARG A 327 3.43 18.80 23.34
N SER A 328 4.34 19.76 23.22
CA SER A 328 5.77 19.55 23.42
C SER A 328 6.32 20.65 24.31
N GLU A 329 7.17 20.30 25.27
CA GLU A 329 7.84 21.27 26.16
C GLU A 329 8.78 22.22 25.38
N HIS A 330 9.19 21.82 24.18
CA HIS A 330 10.06 22.60 23.30
C HIS A 330 9.31 23.47 22.28
N VAL A 331 7.98 23.33 22.18
CA VAL A 331 7.16 24.01 21.16
C VAL A 331 6.02 24.76 21.83
N ALA A 332 6.24 26.06 22.09
CA ALA A 332 5.24 26.91 22.74
C ALA A 332 3.97 27.13 21.88
N VAL A 333 4.14 27.28 20.56
CA VAL A 333 3.03 27.44 19.60
C VAL A 333 3.23 26.47 18.44
N PRO A 334 2.58 25.30 18.48
CA PRO A 334 2.62 24.34 17.38
C PRO A 334 2.06 24.95 16.11
N ALA A 335 2.70 24.66 14.97
CA ALA A 335 2.26 25.05 13.64
C ALA A 335 2.12 23.84 12.70
N GLU A 336 2.92 22.80 12.92
CA GLU A 336 2.95 21.59 12.09
C GLU A 336 3.14 20.37 12.99
N VAL A 337 2.51 19.26 12.60
CA VAL A 337 2.63 17.95 13.27
C VAL A 337 2.80 16.88 12.21
N ARG A 338 3.69 15.92 12.46
CA ARG A 338 3.86 14.73 11.61
C ARG A 338 3.91 13.45 12.43
N TYR A 339 3.47 12.37 11.82
CA TYR A 339 3.51 11.01 12.37
C TYR A 339 4.12 10.06 11.35
N GLY A 340 5.13 9.27 11.76
CA GLY A 340 5.72 8.24 10.90
C GLY A 340 6.32 8.75 9.59
N TRP A 341 6.65 10.04 9.54
CA TRP A 341 7.11 10.72 8.33
C TRP A 341 8.63 10.64 8.19
N GLY A 342 9.09 9.83 7.25
CA GLY A 342 10.50 9.60 6.93
C GLY A 342 10.65 8.40 5.99
N ASP A 343 11.87 8.01 5.66
CA ASP A 343 12.12 6.81 4.85
C ASP A 343 11.86 5.53 5.66
N PHE A 344 12.45 5.46 6.86
CA PHE A 344 12.26 4.39 7.84
C PHE A 344 11.90 4.99 9.21
N LYS A 345 10.62 5.34 9.37
CA LYS A 345 10.08 5.97 10.60
C LYS A 345 8.82 5.22 11.07
N PRO A 346 8.95 3.97 11.55
CA PRO A 346 7.81 3.24 12.12
C PRO A 346 7.23 4.02 13.30
N GLY A 347 5.93 3.87 13.51
CA GLY A 347 5.19 4.42 14.65
C GLY A 347 4.35 3.35 15.30
N ASN A 348 3.89 3.59 16.53
CA ASN A 348 3.23 2.59 17.37
C ASN A 348 1.77 2.88 17.73
N LEU A 349 1.16 3.89 17.10
CA LEU A 349 -0.24 4.23 17.30
C LEU A 349 -1.16 3.39 16.41
N ALA A 350 -2.19 2.81 17.01
CA ALA A 350 -3.22 2.03 16.33
C ALA A 350 -4.58 2.23 16.99
N ASN A 351 -5.68 2.06 16.25
CA ASN A 351 -7.03 2.08 16.84
C ASN A 351 -7.27 0.88 17.77
N ARG A 352 -8.44 0.83 18.41
CA ARG A 352 -8.78 -0.24 19.37
C ARG A 352 -8.74 -1.67 18.80
N TYR A 353 -8.77 -1.82 17.48
CA TYR A 353 -8.74 -3.11 16.79
C TYR A 353 -7.33 -3.49 16.31
N GLY A 354 -6.32 -2.66 16.59
CA GLY A 354 -4.93 -2.92 16.19
C GLY A 354 -4.61 -2.50 14.75
N LEU A 355 -5.46 -1.69 14.09
CA LEU A 355 -5.13 -1.11 12.78
C LEU A 355 -4.31 0.17 12.98
N PRO A 356 -3.13 0.30 12.32
CA PRO A 356 -2.16 1.36 12.59
C PRO A 356 -2.65 2.72 12.05
N LEU A 357 -2.28 3.80 12.74
CA LEU A 357 -2.46 5.17 12.26
C LEU A 357 -1.70 5.38 10.95
N VAL A 358 -2.38 5.96 9.97
CA VAL A 358 -1.78 6.35 8.69
C VAL A 358 -0.71 7.42 8.93
N PRO A 359 0.53 7.26 8.41
CA PRO A 359 1.54 8.31 8.44
C PRO A 359 1.04 9.63 7.82
N PHE A 360 1.36 10.77 8.44
CA PHE A 360 0.87 12.06 7.96
C PHE A 360 1.85 13.21 8.26
N TRP A 361 1.65 14.32 7.57
CA TRP A 361 2.19 15.64 7.94
C TRP A 361 1.09 16.69 7.71
N LEU A 362 0.59 17.27 8.80
CA LEU A 362 -0.42 18.31 8.79
C LEU A 362 0.18 19.66 9.21
N LYS A 363 -0.40 20.73 8.67
CA LYS A 363 -0.06 22.13 8.98
C LYS A 363 -1.31 22.86 9.42
N ILE A 364 -1.20 23.74 10.40
CA ILE A 364 -2.30 24.63 10.78
C ILE A 364 -2.50 25.62 9.64
N GLU A 365 -3.66 25.54 8.98
CA GLU A 365 -4.06 26.51 7.97
C GLU A 365 -4.20 27.89 8.63
N ARG A 366 -3.71 28.94 7.96
CA ARG A 366 -4.00 30.30 8.43
C ARG A 366 -5.51 30.48 8.31
N GLN A 367 -6.19 30.77 9.43
CA GLN A 367 -7.46 31.46 9.31
C GLN A 367 -7.18 32.76 8.55
N GLN A 368 -7.77 32.90 7.36
CA GLN A 368 -7.86 34.19 6.70
C GLN A 368 -8.64 35.08 7.67
N GLN A 369 -7.93 35.98 8.35
CA GLN A 369 -8.53 37.07 9.09
C GLN A 369 -9.07 38.12 8.13
#